data_AF-A0A2D7ARC8-F1
#
_entry.id   AF-A0A2D7ARC8-F1
#
_cell.length_a   1.000
_cell.length_b   1.000
_cell.length_c   1.000
_cell.angle_alpha   90.00
_cell.angle_beta   90.00
_cell.angle_gamma   90.00
#
_symmetry.space_group_name_H-M   'P 1'
#
loop_
_entity.id
_entity.type
_entity.pdbx_description
1 polymer ?
#
loop_
_entity_poly.entity_id
_entity_poly.type
_entity_poly.pdbx_seq_one_letter_code
_entity_poly.pdbx_strand_id
1 'polypeptide(L)'
;MISMSAKSRLITIFNANDPTPTARTLRNTEWDEAHVLIVGGGRYRPHQKNNLRRLKSWASGTSRHYSKVEGDSWPDAIWKDEWNWTPISTENIDYCDISEIVSDLFDIQDGDTIDLTSGTKEMTADLIRLANASEKNVVFLIQTRSGHTLNLSTGELQQNSNDLSARERIWLSSGYIVDFPGVGNADYGKIWEASKKMQEVSNSPSSRLDRSDAIGLGDPITKIIPVVEEIIPKLGGNKKQHQLKDLNSGFWLEHTSAHLLATWPDVVDCYIGPRLINPSFNESLGVALFTIFHNLKVRKRFPPGLFKQTRTKEEYLALKEYRENYFRGSELPPAALHSLFQSIHAVEFDFLAVTKTSFIVGECKHMNCVDAGMLGRLLSNTKGMFPIHSVPVLVYSGPECMHVSGVNLISWPRLSDPTILDLIQEGEVEKLSFEFTPSDKESKSSVKVDSDSAFEQTSLTGTQKDSVIEGLLSSIKFAPPMRYNPEFINLLNRFGLTDTQGLLRYINEKFSEKIGFTINTSKHNTTEWIVWNDEEE
;
A
#
# COMPACT_ATOMS: atom_id res chain seq x y z
N MET A 1 -19.32 -22.95 -47.96
CA MET A 1 -18.35 -23.23 -46.87
C MET A 1 -18.35 -22.00 -45.98
N ILE A 2 -18.86 -22.12 -44.76
CA ILE A 2 -18.70 -21.08 -43.75
C ILE A 2 -17.23 -21.19 -43.32
N SER A 3 -16.44 -20.16 -43.64
CA SER A 3 -15.09 -20.01 -43.11
C SER A 3 -15.20 -20.05 -41.60
N MET A 4 -14.76 -21.14 -40.96
CA MET A 4 -14.50 -21.11 -39.53
C MET A 4 -13.42 -20.05 -39.34
N SER A 5 -13.74 -18.94 -38.69
CA SER A 5 -12.71 -17.96 -38.34
C SER A 5 -11.64 -18.71 -37.57
N ALA A 6 -10.39 -18.63 -38.02
CA ALA A 6 -9.27 -19.18 -37.27
C ALA A 6 -9.37 -18.63 -35.84
N LYS A 7 -9.33 -19.52 -34.85
CA LYS A 7 -9.30 -19.09 -33.44
C LYS A 7 -8.06 -18.22 -33.25
N SER A 8 -8.27 -17.02 -32.74
CA SER A 8 -7.20 -16.08 -32.42
C SER A 8 -6.43 -16.59 -31.20
N ARG A 9 -5.14 -16.87 -31.37
CA ARG A 9 -4.28 -17.35 -30.28
C ARG A 9 -3.25 -16.30 -29.91
N LEU A 10 -3.18 -15.98 -28.61
CA LEU A 10 -2.19 -15.09 -28.02
C LEU A 10 -1.07 -15.91 -27.39
N ILE A 11 0.19 -15.57 -27.68
CA ILE A 11 1.38 -16.10 -27.02
C ILE A 11 2.05 -14.93 -26.30
N THR A 12 2.28 -15.05 -24.99
CA THR A 12 2.96 -14.03 -24.18
C THR A 12 3.86 -14.66 -23.13
N ILE A 13 4.94 -13.97 -22.77
CA ILE A 13 5.86 -14.44 -21.73
C ILE A 13 5.36 -13.96 -20.36
N PHE A 14 5.40 -14.83 -19.35
CA PHE A 14 5.18 -14.40 -17.97
C PHE A 14 6.33 -13.52 -17.46
N ASN A 15 6.04 -12.30 -17.03
CA ASN A 15 7.02 -11.46 -16.36
C ASN A 15 7.15 -11.85 -14.88
N ALA A 16 8.21 -12.62 -14.58
CA ALA A 16 8.47 -13.17 -13.25
C ALA A 16 8.68 -12.12 -12.15
N ASN A 17 9.10 -10.90 -12.49
CA ASN A 17 9.42 -9.86 -11.50
C ASN A 17 8.22 -8.94 -11.21
N ASP A 18 7.34 -8.75 -12.20
CA ASP A 18 6.12 -7.97 -12.10
C ASP A 18 5.07 -8.56 -13.05
N PRO A 19 3.96 -9.13 -12.55
CA PRO A 19 2.94 -9.73 -13.41
C PRO A 19 2.09 -8.69 -14.16
N THR A 20 2.23 -7.39 -13.85
CA THR A 20 1.40 -6.31 -14.42
C THR A 20 1.46 -6.22 -15.95
N PRO A 21 2.64 -6.29 -16.60
CA PRO A 21 2.72 -6.26 -18.07
C PRO A 21 2.01 -7.45 -18.72
N THR A 22 2.18 -8.67 -18.17
CA THR A 22 1.49 -9.87 -18.66
C THR A 22 -0.03 -9.74 -18.51
N ALA A 23 -0.51 -9.23 -17.38
CA ALA A 23 -1.93 -8.97 -17.16
C ALA A 23 -2.49 -7.92 -18.14
N ARG A 24 -1.73 -6.86 -18.42
CA ARG A 24 -2.12 -5.82 -19.39
C ARG A 24 -2.30 -6.40 -20.78
N THR A 25 -1.39 -7.28 -21.22
CA THR A 25 -1.50 -8.00 -22.49
C THR A 25 -2.77 -8.85 -22.53
N LEU A 26 -2.98 -9.69 -21.52
CA LEU A 26 -4.16 -10.58 -21.46
C LEU A 26 -5.48 -9.80 -21.47
N ARG A 27 -5.49 -8.56 -20.95
CA ARG A 27 -6.68 -7.71 -20.89
C ARG A 27 -6.97 -6.97 -22.21
N ASN A 28 -5.94 -6.55 -22.93
CA ASN A 28 -6.07 -5.60 -24.04
C ASN A 28 -5.88 -6.20 -25.42
N THR A 29 -5.47 -7.46 -25.52
CA THR A 29 -5.41 -8.20 -26.78
C THR A 29 -6.68 -9.04 -26.93
N GLU A 30 -7.25 -9.10 -28.13
CA GLU A 30 -8.32 -10.04 -28.45
C GLU A 30 -7.74 -11.43 -28.68
N TRP A 31 -8.31 -12.44 -28.02
CA TRP A 31 -7.88 -13.83 -28.14
C TRP A 31 -9.02 -14.79 -27.79
N ASP A 32 -9.07 -15.92 -28.48
CA ASP A 32 -9.88 -17.08 -28.15
C ASP A 32 -9.15 -18.04 -27.20
N GLU A 33 -7.82 -18.11 -27.32
CA GLU A 33 -6.92 -18.92 -26.51
C GLU A 33 -5.62 -18.13 -26.20
N ALA A 34 -5.11 -18.21 -24.97
CA ALA A 34 -3.88 -17.53 -24.56
C ALA A 34 -2.88 -18.50 -23.95
N HIS A 35 -1.65 -18.49 -24.45
CA HIS A 35 -0.51 -19.27 -23.97
C HIS A 35 0.45 -18.35 -23.21
N VAL A 36 0.52 -18.53 -21.90
CA VAL A 36 1.41 -17.77 -21.01
C VAL A 36 2.65 -18.61 -20.71
N LEU A 37 3.77 -18.25 -21.33
CA LEU A 37 5.03 -18.98 -21.24
C LEU A 37 5.74 -18.67 -19.91
N ILE A 38 5.89 -19.68 -19.05
CA ILE A 38 6.62 -19.60 -17.79
C ILE A 38 8.04 -20.11 -18.04
N VAL A 39 8.91 -19.21 -18.49
CA VAL A 39 10.29 -19.57 -18.87
C VAL A 39 11.16 -19.77 -17.65
N GLY A 40 11.71 -20.98 -17.52
CA GLY A 40 12.57 -21.40 -16.41
C GLY A 40 11.85 -21.49 -15.07
N GLY A 41 10.54 -21.81 -15.04
CA GLY A 41 9.70 -21.80 -13.85
C GLY A 41 10.28 -22.57 -12.66
N GLY A 42 10.93 -23.71 -12.93
CA GLY A 42 11.62 -24.51 -11.91
C GLY A 42 12.71 -23.76 -11.12
N ARG A 43 13.28 -22.68 -11.69
CA ARG A 43 14.34 -21.86 -11.08
C ARG A 43 13.81 -20.61 -10.35
N TYR A 44 12.49 -20.41 -10.33
CA TYR A 44 11.91 -19.22 -9.73
C TYR A 44 12.14 -19.15 -8.22
N ARG A 45 12.54 -17.96 -7.77
CA ARG A 45 12.61 -17.62 -6.35
C ARG A 45 11.20 -17.56 -5.76
N PRO A 46 11.03 -17.65 -4.42
CA PRO A 46 9.71 -17.63 -3.78
C PRO A 46 8.82 -16.45 -4.19
N HIS A 47 9.40 -15.24 -4.35
CA HIS A 47 8.63 -14.08 -4.80
C HIS A 47 8.13 -14.22 -6.25
N GLN A 48 8.91 -14.79 -7.16
CA GLN A 48 8.52 -15.03 -8.56
C GLN A 48 7.41 -16.09 -8.65
N LYS A 49 7.50 -17.15 -7.83
CA LYS A 49 6.40 -18.13 -7.69
C LYS A 49 5.13 -17.49 -7.15
N ASN A 50 5.24 -16.58 -6.18
CA ASN A 50 4.10 -15.81 -5.70
C ASN A 50 3.54 -14.89 -6.82
N ASN A 51 4.38 -14.26 -7.63
CA ASN A 51 3.93 -13.43 -8.76
C ASN A 51 3.08 -14.21 -9.75
N LEU A 52 3.47 -15.45 -10.06
CA LEU A 52 2.70 -16.34 -10.93
C LEU A 52 1.33 -16.69 -10.30
N ARG A 53 1.32 -17.01 -8.99
CA ARG A 53 0.06 -17.24 -8.26
C ARG A 53 -0.84 -16.01 -8.28
N ARG A 54 -0.27 -14.81 -8.14
CA ARG A 54 -1.01 -13.53 -8.19
C ARG A 54 -1.63 -13.30 -9.56
N LEU A 55 -0.90 -13.58 -10.64
CA LEU A 55 -1.43 -13.49 -12.00
C LEU A 55 -2.60 -14.47 -12.20
N LYS A 56 -2.49 -15.71 -11.72
CA LYS A 56 -3.57 -16.71 -11.80
C LYS A 56 -4.82 -16.28 -11.03
N SER A 57 -4.65 -15.78 -9.80
CA SER A 57 -5.75 -15.23 -9.00
C SER A 57 -6.31 -13.92 -9.57
N TRP A 58 -5.48 -13.11 -10.22
CA TRP A 58 -5.96 -11.96 -10.96
C TRP A 58 -6.87 -12.38 -12.12
N ALA A 59 -6.53 -13.44 -12.86
CA ALA A 59 -7.36 -13.88 -13.96
C ALA A 59 -8.78 -14.30 -13.52
N SER A 60 -8.95 -14.84 -12.31
CA SER A 60 -10.26 -15.23 -11.76
C SER A 60 -11.13 -14.09 -11.26
N GLY A 61 -10.67 -12.83 -11.29
CA GLY A 61 -11.47 -11.67 -10.85
C GLY A 61 -11.48 -11.41 -9.34
N THR A 62 -10.77 -12.20 -8.55
CA THR A 62 -10.82 -12.09 -7.09
C THR A 62 -9.61 -12.72 -6.39
N SER A 63 -9.22 -12.15 -5.25
CA SER A 63 -8.21 -12.70 -4.33
C SER A 63 -8.81 -13.38 -3.10
N ARG A 64 -10.13 -13.53 -3.03
CA ARG A 64 -10.86 -14.08 -1.87
C ARG A 64 -10.34 -15.44 -1.39
N HIS A 65 -9.87 -16.26 -2.33
CA HIS A 65 -9.38 -17.62 -2.11
C HIS A 65 -7.86 -17.75 -2.30
N TYR A 66 -7.12 -16.63 -2.26
CA TYR A 66 -5.71 -16.62 -2.59
C TYR A 66 -4.79 -17.28 -1.55
N SER A 67 -5.26 -17.47 -0.31
CA SER A 67 -4.42 -17.89 0.82
C SER A 67 -3.59 -19.14 0.53
N LYS A 68 -2.41 -19.20 1.17
CA LYS A 68 -1.52 -20.37 1.11
C LYS A 68 -1.98 -21.48 2.03
N VAL A 69 -2.84 -21.16 3.00
CA VAL A 69 -3.31 -22.08 4.04
C VAL A 69 -4.69 -22.59 3.63
N GLU A 70 -4.84 -23.91 3.62
CA GLU A 70 -6.14 -24.54 3.36
C GLU A 70 -7.18 -24.08 4.38
N GLY A 71 -8.38 -23.72 3.92
CA GLY A 71 -9.45 -23.20 4.77
C GLY A 71 -9.37 -21.70 5.11
N ASP A 72 -8.26 -21.01 4.79
CA ASP A 72 -8.10 -19.57 5.05
C ASP A 72 -8.68 -18.69 3.93
N SER A 73 -9.96 -18.92 3.61
CA SER A 73 -10.71 -18.06 2.70
C SER A 73 -11.39 -16.91 3.45
N TRP A 74 -11.67 -15.81 2.77
CA TRP A 74 -12.42 -14.70 3.35
C TRP A 74 -13.92 -15.06 3.52
N PRO A 75 -14.52 -14.79 4.70
CA PRO A 75 -15.95 -14.99 4.93
C PRO A 75 -16.82 -14.06 4.08
N ASP A 76 -17.97 -14.54 3.60
CA ASP A 76 -18.92 -13.73 2.80
C ASP A 76 -19.35 -12.44 3.52
N ALA A 77 -19.61 -12.54 4.82
CA ALA A 77 -20.08 -11.41 5.63
C ALA A 77 -19.04 -10.28 5.79
N ILE A 78 -17.77 -10.54 5.49
CA ILE A 78 -16.67 -9.59 5.63
C ILE A 78 -16.09 -9.20 4.28
N TRP A 79 -16.16 -10.09 3.28
CA TRP A 79 -15.71 -9.79 1.93
C TRP A 79 -16.56 -8.68 1.32
N LYS A 80 -15.90 -7.67 0.75
CA LYS A 80 -16.61 -6.62 0.00
C LYS A 80 -16.52 -6.90 -1.49
N ASP A 81 -17.67 -6.84 -2.17
CA ASP A 81 -17.71 -7.04 -3.63
C ASP A 81 -16.83 -6.04 -4.39
N GLU A 82 -16.65 -4.84 -3.86
CA GLU A 82 -15.76 -3.81 -4.41
C GLU A 82 -14.27 -4.20 -4.40
N TRP A 83 -13.88 -5.25 -3.68
CA TRP A 83 -12.52 -5.80 -3.73
C TRP A 83 -12.30 -6.75 -4.91
N ASN A 84 -13.37 -7.19 -5.57
CA ASN A 84 -13.27 -7.96 -6.81
C ASN A 84 -12.96 -7.04 -8.00
N TRP A 85 -12.55 -7.64 -9.11
CA TRP A 85 -12.36 -6.99 -10.40
C TRP A 85 -12.95 -7.85 -11.50
N THR A 86 -13.06 -7.29 -12.71
CA THR A 86 -13.60 -8.02 -13.85
C THR A 86 -12.71 -9.22 -14.18
N PRO A 87 -13.20 -10.47 -14.12
CA PRO A 87 -12.40 -11.63 -14.49
C PRO A 87 -12.05 -11.61 -15.99
N ILE A 88 -11.11 -12.44 -16.39
CA ILE A 88 -10.90 -12.83 -17.80
C ILE A 88 -11.22 -14.33 -17.93
N SER A 89 -11.45 -14.81 -19.15
CA SER A 89 -11.79 -16.22 -19.39
C SER A 89 -10.61 -17.13 -19.01
N THR A 90 -10.63 -17.71 -17.81
CA THR A 90 -9.53 -18.54 -17.31
C THR A 90 -9.46 -19.90 -17.98
N GLU A 91 -10.58 -20.40 -18.52
CA GLU A 91 -10.67 -21.71 -19.17
C GLU A 91 -9.84 -21.79 -20.46
N ASN A 92 -9.54 -20.65 -21.05
CA ASN A 92 -8.82 -20.51 -22.32
C ASN A 92 -7.37 -20.03 -22.13
N ILE A 93 -6.86 -20.01 -20.89
CA ILE A 93 -5.47 -19.62 -20.60
C ILE A 93 -4.68 -20.87 -20.25
N ASP A 94 -3.73 -21.22 -21.11
CA ASP A 94 -2.73 -22.24 -20.83
C ASP A 94 -1.47 -21.61 -20.22
N TYR A 95 -0.98 -22.20 -19.13
CA TYR A 95 0.21 -21.76 -18.41
C TYR A 95 1.34 -22.76 -18.66
N CYS A 96 2.15 -22.50 -19.69
CA CYS A 96 3.13 -23.43 -20.21
C CYS A 96 4.47 -23.29 -19.46
N ASP A 97 4.80 -24.24 -18.57
CA ASP A 97 6.12 -24.27 -17.90
C ASP A 97 7.18 -24.87 -18.83
N ILE A 98 8.18 -24.06 -19.18
CA ILE A 98 9.19 -24.40 -20.18
C ILE A 98 10.58 -24.12 -19.60
N SER A 99 11.60 -24.88 -19.99
CA SER A 99 12.98 -24.61 -19.55
C SER A 99 13.58 -23.38 -20.22
N GLU A 100 13.32 -23.25 -21.53
CA GLU A 100 13.86 -22.25 -22.45
C GLU A 100 12.96 -22.18 -23.70
N ILE A 101 13.06 -21.11 -24.49
CA ILE A 101 12.29 -20.94 -25.74
C ILE A 101 13.08 -21.59 -26.88
N VAL A 102 12.59 -22.74 -27.37
CA VAL A 102 13.23 -23.55 -28.41
C VAL A 102 12.24 -23.94 -29.50
N SER A 103 12.73 -24.48 -30.62
CA SER A 103 11.92 -24.86 -31.81
C SER A 103 10.72 -25.74 -31.51
N ASP A 104 10.83 -26.60 -30.51
CA ASP A 104 9.89 -27.71 -30.30
C ASP A 104 8.79 -27.37 -29.29
N LEU A 105 8.69 -26.10 -28.88
CA LEU A 105 7.91 -25.71 -27.70
C LEU A 105 6.39 -25.73 -27.91
N PHE A 106 5.93 -25.22 -29.04
CA PHE A 106 4.54 -25.23 -29.50
C PHE A 106 4.51 -24.88 -30.99
N ASP A 107 3.56 -25.48 -31.72
CA ASP A 107 3.41 -25.28 -33.16
C ASP A 107 2.80 -23.90 -33.43
N ILE A 108 3.63 -22.93 -33.82
CA ILE A 108 3.18 -21.58 -34.25
C ILE A 108 2.28 -21.73 -35.47
N GLN A 109 1.14 -21.05 -35.46
CA GLN A 109 0.16 -21.07 -36.53
C GLN A 109 0.11 -19.71 -37.26
N ASP A 110 -0.40 -19.74 -38.49
CA ASP A 110 -0.76 -18.51 -39.19
C ASP A 110 -1.85 -17.77 -38.43
N GLY A 111 -1.66 -16.46 -38.25
CA GLY A 111 -2.57 -15.59 -37.50
C GLY A 111 -2.34 -15.55 -36.00
N ASP A 112 -1.35 -16.28 -35.47
CA ASP A 112 -0.95 -16.14 -34.07
C ASP A 112 -0.54 -14.71 -33.74
N THR A 113 -0.92 -14.26 -32.55
CA THR A 113 -0.50 -13.00 -31.98
C THR A 113 0.55 -13.24 -30.91
N ILE A 114 1.72 -12.63 -31.06
CA ILE A 114 2.85 -12.75 -30.13
C ILE A 114 3.05 -11.40 -29.44
N ASP A 115 2.82 -11.37 -28.14
CA ASP A 115 3.10 -10.19 -27.31
C ASP A 115 4.53 -10.20 -26.78
N LEU A 116 5.22 -9.08 -26.99
CA LEU A 116 6.62 -8.88 -26.66
C LEU A 116 6.81 -7.89 -25.49
N THR A 117 5.72 -7.55 -24.79
CA THR A 117 5.75 -6.61 -23.65
C THR A 117 6.48 -7.20 -22.44
N SER A 118 6.38 -8.51 -22.28
CA SER A 118 6.82 -9.22 -21.08
C SER A 118 8.02 -10.12 -21.35
N GLY A 119 8.74 -10.49 -20.29
CA GLY A 119 9.95 -11.31 -20.38
C GLY A 119 11.24 -10.49 -20.50
N THR A 120 12.39 -11.16 -20.56
CA THR A 120 13.66 -10.50 -20.83
C THR A 120 13.79 -10.19 -22.32
N LYS A 121 14.70 -9.26 -22.67
CA LYS A 121 15.03 -8.98 -24.06
C LYS A 121 15.54 -10.23 -24.79
N GLU A 122 16.28 -11.10 -24.10
CA GLU A 122 16.73 -12.36 -24.70
C GLU A 122 15.56 -13.28 -25.02
N MET A 123 14.66 -13.51 -24.05
CA MET A 123 13.46 -14.35 -24.26
C MET A 123 12.60 -13.83 -25.42
N THR A 124 12.42 -12.51 -25.50
CA THR A 124 11.69 -11.85 -26.58
C THR A 124 12.36 -12.09 -27.93
N ALA A 125 13.69 -11.97 -28.00
CA ALA A 125 14.46 -12.21 -29.21
C ALA A 125 14.45 -13.68 -29.64
N ASP A 126 14.42 -14.61 -28.69
CA ASP A 126 14.29 -16.05 -28.96
C ASP A 126 12.90 -16.37 -29.52
N LEU A 127 11.84 -15.76 -28.99
CA LEU A 127 10.48 -15.94 -29.48
C LEU A 127 10.29 -15.38 -30.90
N ILE A 128 10.88 -14.21 -31.20
CA ILE A 128 10.90 -13.66 -32.57
C ILE A 128 11.65 -14.60 -33.52
N ARG A 129 12.80 -15.14 -33.10
CA ARG A 129 13.58 -16.09 -33.92
C ARG A 129 12.80 -17.36 -34.20
N LEU A 130 12.11 -17.89 -33.19
CA LEU A 130 11.23 -19.05 -33.31
C LEU A 130 10.10 -18.81 -34.32
N ALA A 131 9.40 -17.67 -34.19
CA ALA A 131 8.33 -17.29 -35.11
C ALA A 131 8.84 -17.13 -36.54
N ASN A 132 9.97 -16.47 -36.75
CA ASN A 132 10.56 -16.32 -38.08
C ASN A 132 10.97 -17.67 -38.69
N ALA A 133 11.46 -18.62 -37.89
CA ALA A 133 11.84 -19.95 -38.35
C ALA A 133 10.64 -20.84 -38.72
N SER A 134 9.45 -20.53 -38.19
CA SER A 134 8.21 -21.29 -38.50
C SER A 134 7.64 -21.01 -39.90
N GLU A 135 8.14 -19.98 -40.58
CA GLU A 135 7.62 -19.49 -41.87
C GLU A 135 6.11 -19.15 -41.84
N LYS A 136 5.54 -18.88 -40.66
CA LYS A 136 4.15 -18.48 -40.46
C LYS A 136 3.99 -16.96 -40.43
N ASN A 137 2.81 -16.50 -40.83
CA ASN A 137 2.42 -15.11 -40.71
C ASN A 137 1.87 -14.82 -39.31
N VAL A 138 2.70 -14.23 -38.46
CA VAL A 138 2.34 -13.86 -37.08
C VAL A 138 2.24 -12.34 -36.91
N VAL A 139 1.48 -11.90 -35.91
CA VAL A 139 1.37 -10.50 -35.51
C VAL A 139 2.19 -10.28 -34.25
N PHE A 140 3.14 -9.34 -34.28
CA PHE A 140 3.88 -8.94 -33.09
C PHE A 140 3.27 -7.70 -32.45
N LEU A 141 3.00 -7.77 -31.14
CA LEU A 141 2.42 -6.67 -30.37
C LEU A 141 3.33 -6.21 -29.22
N ILE A 142 3.23 -4.93 -28.87
CA ILE A 142 3.78 -4.35 -27.64
C ILE A 142 2.72 -3.47 -26.97
N GLN A 143 2.51 -3.66 -25.68
CA GLN A 143 1.77 -2.77 -24.81
C GLN A 143 2.66 -1.60 -24.38
N THR A 144 2.28 -0.39 -24.77
CA THR A 144 3.01 0.82 -24.44
C THR A 144 2.72 1.27 -23.01
N ARG A 145 3.61 2.12 -22.49
CA ARG A 145 3.38 2.79 -21.19
C ARG A 145 2.23 3.79 -21.25
N SER A 146 1.95 4.37 -22.42
CA SER A 146 0.89 5.35 -22.62
C SER A 146 -0.52 4.74 -22.72
N GLY A 147 -0.69 3.44 -22.47
CA GLY A 147 -1.99 2.77 -22.53
C GLY A 147 -2.44 2.46 -23.96
N HIS A 148 -1.51 2.04 -24.82
CA HIS A 148 -1.80 1.65 -26.19
C HIS A 148 -1.22 0.28 -26.51
N THR A 149 -1.78 -0.38 -27.52
CA THR A 149 -1.25 -1.58 -28.16
C THR A 149 -0.66 -1.18 -29.50
N LEU A 150 0.64 -1.43 -29.69
CA LEU A 150 1.35 -1.19 -30.94
C LEU A 150 1.53 -2.51 -31.70
N ASN A 151 1.02 -2.57 -32.93
CA ASN A 151 1.32 -3.65 -33.86
C ASN A 151 2.64 -3.35 -34.59
N LEU A 152 3.66 -4.17 -34.36
CA LEU A 152 4.99 -3.97 -34.94
C LEU A 152 5.05 -4.29 -36.44
N SER A 153 4.15 -5.14 -36.93
CA SER A 153 4.10 -5.53 -38.34
C SER A 153 3.48 -4.42 -39.21
N THR A 154 2.51 -3.68 -38.68
CA THR A 154 1.78 -2.63 -39.43
C THR A 154 2.15 -1.20 -39.00
N GLY A 155 2.72 -1.02 -37.81
CA GLY A 155 2.93 0.28 -37.18
C GLY A 155 1.65 0.91 -36.59
N GLU A 156 0.54 0.17 -36.60
CA GLU A 156 -0.75 0.65 -36.09
C GLU A 156 -0.75 0.73 -34.56
N LEU A 157 -1.21 1.86 -34.04
CA LEU A 157 -1.31 2.13 -32.60
C LEU A 157 -2.78 2.23 -32.21
N GLN A 158 -3.24 1.33 -31.35
CA GLN A 158 -4.60 1.28 -30.86
C GLN A 158 -4.64 1.67 -29.38
N GLN A 159 -5.56 2.54 -28.98
CA GLN A 159 -5.77 2.85 -27.57
C GLN A 159 -6.37 1.64 -26.85
N ASN A 160 -5.83 1.32 -25.67
CA ASN A 160 -6.34 0.23 -24.85
C ASN A 160 -7.76 0.55 -24.38
N SER A 161 -8.68 -0.40 -24.60
CA SER A 161 -10.09 -0.24 -24.24
C SER A 161 -10.36 -0.55 -22.77
N ASN A 162 -9.51 -1.37 -22.14
CA ASN A 162 -9.69 -1.87 -20.78
C ASN A 162 -8.37 -1.75 -19.99
N ASP A 163 -8.07 -0.55 -19.49
CA ASP A 163 -6.94 -0.38 -18.59
C ASP A 163 -7.18 -1.09 -17.25
N LEU A 164 -6.09 -1.62 -16.66
CA LEU A 164 -6.14 -2.24 -15.35
C LEU A 164 -6.51 -1.18 -14.31
N SER A 165 -7.55 -1.44 -13.54
CA SER A 165 -7.98 -0.58 -12.44
C SER A 165 -6.89 -0.41 -11.38
N ALA A 166 -7.03 0.61 -10.53
CA ALA A 166 -6.13 0.83 -9.40
C ALA A 166 -5.98 -0.43 -8.53
N ARG A 167 -7.08 -1.15 -8.27
CA ARG A 167 -7.10 -2.37 -7.46
C ARG A 167 -6.30 -3.50 -8.11
N GLU A 168 -6.51 -3.73 -9.40
CA GLU A 168 -5.77 -4.76 -10.14
C GLU A 168 -4.28 -4.47 -10.15
N ARG A 169 -3.90 -3.22 -10.41
CA ARG A 169 -2.49 -2.81 -10.42
C ARG A 169 -1.83 -2.99 -9.04
N ILE A 170 -2.53 -2.62 -7.96
CA ILE A 170 -2.05 -2.81 -6.58
C ILE A 170 -1.93 -4.31 -6.26
N TRP A 171 -2.90 -5.13 -6.65
CA TRP A 171 -2.84 -6.58 -6.45
C TRP A 171 -1.64 -7.21 -7.18
N LEU A 172 -1.51 -6.91 -8.46
CA LEU A 172 -0.43 -7.41 -9.31
C LEU A 172 0.95 -6.93 -8.84
N SER A 173 1.07 -5.70 -8.34
CA SER A 173 2.34 -5.17 -7.84
C SER A 173 2.68 -5.66 -6.43
N SER A 174 1.73 -5.60 -5.50
CA SER A 174 1.96 -5.78 -4.05
C SER A 174 1.45 -7.12 -3.48
N GLY A 175 0.37 -7.67 -4.04
CA GLY A 175 -0.30 -8.86 -3.53
C GLY A 175 -1.24 -8.56 -2.36
N TYR A 176 -1.51 -7.29 -2.08
CA TYR A 176 -2.49 -6.84 -1.11
C TYR A 176 -3.82 -6.57 -1.78
N ILE A 177 -4.90 -6.85 -1.04
CA ILE A 177 -6.20 -6.27 -1.30
C ILE A 177 -6.11 -4.80 -0.89
N VAL A 178 -6.78 -3.91 -1.61
CA VAL A 178 -6.87 -2.51 -1.21
C VAL A 178 -8.31 -2.16 -0.83
N ASP A 179 -8.49 -1.35 0.20
CA ASP A 179 -9.74 -0.68 0.53
C ASP A 179 -9.57 0.82 0.32
N PHE A 180 -10.57 1.48 -0.26
CA PHE A 180 -10.53 2.92 -0.58
C PHE A 180 -11.64 3.65 0.18
N PRO A 181 -11.37 4.14 1.42
CA PRO A 181 -12.38 4.79 2.24
C PRO A 181 -12.89 6.12 1.67
N GLY A 182 -12.09 6.80 0.86
CA GLY A 182 -12.43 8.07 0.23
C GLY A 182 -11.78 8.24 -1.14
N VAL A 183 -12.36 9.14 -1.94
CA VAL A 183 -11.92 9.46 -3.30
C VAL A 183 -11.59 10.95 -3.37
N GLY A 184 -10.49 11.28 -4.03
CA GLY A 184 -10.13 12.64 -4.40
C GLY A 184 -11.15 13.24 -5.38
N ASN A 185 -11.19 14.56 -5.45
CA ASN A 185 -12.18 15.27 -6.27
C ASN A 185 -11.52 16.55 -6.79
N ALA A 186 -11.43 16.66 -8.11
CA ALA A 186 -10.75 17.75 -8.78
C ALA A 186 -11.43 19.11 -8.54
N ASP A 187 -12.76 19.15 -8.43
CA ASP A 187 -13.48 20.40 -8.16
C ASP A 187 -13.20 20.88 -6.73
N TYR A 188 -13.07 19.97 -5.78
CA TYR A 188 -12.61 20.32 -4.43
C TYR A 188 -11.13 20.74 -4.46
N GLY A 189 -10.31 20.10 -5.29
CA GLY A 189 -8.91 20.50 -5.52
C GLY A 189 -8.79 21.95 -5.95
N LYS A 190 -9.60 22.39 -6.92
CA LYS A 190 -9.64 23.80 -7.38
C LYS A 190 -10.04 24.78 -6.26
N ILE A 191 -10.89 24.36 -5.32
CA ILE A 191 -11.24 25.17 -4.14
C ILE A 191 -10.03 25.35 -3.22
N TRP A 192 -9.27 24.27 -2.96
CA TRP A 192 -8.04 24.30 -2.16
C TRP A 192 -6.92 25.10 -2.84
N GLU A 193 -6.77 24.95 -4.15
CA GLU A 193 -5.84 25.73 -4.96
C GLU A 193 -6.12 27.23 -4.87
N ALA A 194 -7.39 27.63 -4.97
CA ALA A 194 -7.82 29.02 -4.87
C ALA A 194 -7.90 29.57 -3.44
N SER A 195 -7.75 28.72 -2.41
CA SER A 195 -7.93 29.15 -1.03
C SER A 195 -6.85 30.14 -0.59
N LYS A 196 -7.15 31.00 0.38
CA LYS A 196 -6.09 31.76 1.06
C LYS A 196 -5.24 30.82 1.93
N LYS A 197 -3.95 31.15 2.02
CA LYS A 197 -2.95 30.48 2.85
C LYS A 197 -2.43 31.47 3.89
N MET A 198 -2.27 31.02 5.12
CA MET A 198 -1.72 31.82 6.22
C MET A 198 -0.45 31.16 6.75
N GLN A 199 0.47 31.99 7.25
CA GLN A 199 1.60 31.51 8.04
C GLN A 199 1.22 31.49 9.52
N GLU A 200 1.32 30.32 10.12
CA GLU A 200 1.25 30.16 11.56
C GLU A 200 2.68 30.05 12.12
N VAL A 201 3.07 31.00 12.97
CA VAL A 201 4.33 30.92 13.71
C VAL A 201 4.11 30.05 14.94
N SER A 202 4.63 28.83 14.93
CA SER A 202 4.50 27.94 16.08
C SER A 202 5.49 28.33 17.17
N ASN A 203 4.98 28.79 18.31
CA ASN A 203 5.74 28.94 19.56
C ASN A 203 5.86 27.63 20.36
N SER A 204 5.46 26.49 19.78
CA SER A 204 5.35 25.23 20.52
C SER A 204 6.72 24.64 20.88
N PRO A 205 6.96 24.23 22.13
CA PRO A 205 8.21 23.59 22.57
C PRO A 205 8.52 22.25 21.87
N SER A 206 7.53 21.66 21.19
CA SER A 206 7.64 20.39 20.46
C SER A 206 8.48 20.48 19.18
N SER A 207 8.96 21.68 18.80
CA SER A 207 9.85 21.89 17.66
C SER A 207 11.35 21.68 17.98
N ARG A 208 11.70 21.21 19.18
CA ARG A 208 13.07 20.82 19.53
C ARG A 208 13.34 19.37 19.11
N LEU A 209 13.21 19.09 17.81
CA LEU A 209 14.05 18.05 17.22
C LEU A 209 15.51 18.53 17.39
N ASP A 210 16.41 17.65 17.80
CA ASP A 210 17.84 17.96 17.81
C ASP A 210 18.20 18.47 16.41
N ARG A 211 18.72 19.71 16.35
CA ARG A 211 18.91 20.46 15.10
C ARG A 211 19.81 19.74 14.07
N SER A 212 20.51 18.67 14.47
CA SER A 212 21.35 17.87 13.57
C SER A 212 20.56 17.01 12.60
N ASP A 213 19.33 16.60 12.94
CA ASP A 213 18.60 15.55 12.21
C ASP A 213 17.30 16.07 11.54
N ALA A 214 16.96 17.35 11.76
CA ALA A 214 15.81 18.00 11.16
C ALA A 214 16.10 18.43 9.71
N ILE A 215 15.27 17.98 8.78
CA ILE A 215 15.32 18.36 7.36
C ILE A 215 14.28 19.46 7.13
N GLY A 216 14.73 20.61 6.61
CA GLY A 216 13.99 21.86 6.49
C GLY A 216 14.75 22.99 7.20
N LEU A 217 15.59 23.71 6.45
CA LEU A 217 16.53 24.72 6.96
C LEU A 217 15.95 26.13 6.73
N GLY A 218 14.89 26.47 7.45
CA GLY A 218 14.31 27.81 7.47
C GLY A 218 14.25 28.41 8.88
N ASP A 219 14.49 29.72 8.96
CA ASP A 219 14.27 30.58 10.14
C ASP A 219 12.84 30.41 10.72
N PRO A 220 12.56 30.83 11.98
CA PRO A 220 11.71 30.09 12.92
C PRO A 220 10.31 29.72 12.39
N ILE A 221 10.10 28.40 12.30
CA ILE A 221 8.88 27.67 12.64
C ILE A 221 7.58 28.23 12.04
N THR A 222 7.53 28.38 10.71
CA THR A 222 6.28 28.72 10.01
C THR A 222 5.62 27.45 9.46
N LYS A 223 4.34 27.25 9.81
CA LYS A 223 3.46 26.32 9.11
C LYS A 223 2.60 27.11 8.13
N ILE A 224 2.34 26.56 6.95
CA ILE A 224 1.37 27.06 6.00
C ILE A 224 0.05 26.35 6.25
N ILE A 225 -0.97 27.09 6.65
CA ILE A 225 -2.31 26.57 6.93
C ILE A 225 -3.36 27.24 6.03
N PRO A 226 -4.44 26.53 5.68
CA PRO A 226 -5.55 27.10 4.94
C PRO A 226 -6.43 28.00 5.81
N VAL A 227 -7.09 28.98 5.19
CA VAL A 227 -8.18 29.75 5.82
C VAL A 227 -9.48 28.94 5.75
N VAL A 228 -9.75 28.13 6.78
CA VAL A 228 -10.83 27.12 6.75
C VAL A 228 -12.23 27.72 6.69
N GLU A 229 -12.44 28.91 7.27
CA GLU A 229 -13.71 29.64 7.21
C GLU A 229 -14.13 29.96 5.77
N GLU A 230 -13.17 30.08 4.85
CA GLU A 230 -13.43 30.31 3.42
C GLU A 230 -13.75 29.01 2.67
N ILE A 231 -13.13 27.90 3.10
CA ILE A 231 -13.13 26.63 2.36
C ILE A 231 -14.38 25.80 2.70
N ILE A 232 -14.75 25.72 3.98
CA ILE A 232 -15.88 24.90 4.44
C ILE A 232 -17.19 25.22 3.69
N PRO A 233 -17.58 26.50 3.51
CA PRO A 233 -18.79 26.83 2.77
C PRO A 233 -18.73 26.38 1.30
N LYS A 234 -17.56 26.53 0.66
CA LYS A 234 -17.34 26.15 -0.74
C LYS A 234 -17.38 24.63 -0.96
N LEU A 235 -17.02 23.85 0.05
CA LEU A 235 -17.12 22.38 0.04
C LEU A 235 -18.55 21.85 0.32
N GLY A 236 -19.58 22.70 0.36
CA GLY A 236 -20.98 22.27 0.44
C GLY A 236 -21.57 22.15 1.85
N GLY A 237 -20.89 22.67 2.88
CA GLY A 237 -21.49 23.10 4.15
C GLY A 237 -22.19 22.07 5.07
N ASN A 238 -22.30 20.77 4.74
CA ASN A 238 -23.13 19.83 5.52
C ASN A 238 -22.42 18.54 6.06
N LYS A 239 -22.65 18.31 7.37
CA LYS A 239 -22.70 17.06 8.18
C LYS A 239 -21.53 16.05 8.26
N LYS A 240 -20.47 16.09 7.43
CA LYS A 240 -19.19 15.38 7.71
C LYS A 240 -18.06 16.31 8.20
N GLN A 241 -18.46 17.48 8.68
CA GLN A 241 -17.63 18.63 9.07
C GLN A 241 -16.72 18.43 10.28
N HIS A 242 -16.75 17.29 10.99
CA HIS A 242 -15.95 17.13 12.21
C HIS A 242 -14.45 16.90 11.94
N GLN A 243 -14.09 16.35 10.77
CA GLN A 243 -12.70 16.06 10.42
C GLN A 243 -11.93 17.27 9.88
N LEU A 244 -12.63 18.26 9.30
CA LEU A 244 -12.04 19.52 8.82
C LEU A 244 -12.04 20.65 9.87
N LYS A 245 -12.75 20.46 11.00
CA LYS A 245 -12.89 21.49 12.05
C LYS A 245 -11.69 21.60 12.99
N ASP A 246 -10.87 20.55 13.09
CA ASP A 246 -9.68 20.56 13.92
C ASP A 246 -8.42 20.74 13.05
N LEU A 247 -8.13 22.00 12.70
CA LEU A 247 -6.92 22.38 11.96
C LEU A 247 -5.63 21.93 12.66
N ASN A 248 -5.63 21.92 14.00
CA ASN A 248 -4.46 21.61 14.81
C ASN A 248 -4.06 20.13 14.72
N SER A 249 -5.02 19.26 14.43
CA SER A 249 -4.81 17.82 14.27
C SER A 249 -4.19 17.43 12.92
N GLY A 250 -4.27 18.29 11.90
CA GLY A 250 -3.68 18.04 10.58
C GLY A 250 -4.46 17.11 9.65
N PHE A 251 -5.60 16.53 10.07
CA PHE A 251 -6.40 15.58 9.25
C PHE A 251 -6.87 16.16 7.91
N TRP A 252 -6.96 17.49 7.80
CA TRP A 252 -7.31 18.16 6.55
C TRP A 252 -6.27 17.96 5.45
N LEU A 253 -5.00 17.69 5.79
CA LEU A 253 -3.92 17.53 4.81
C LEU A 253 -4.12 16.29 3.93
N GLU A 254 -4.61 15.18 4.48
CA GLU A 254 -4.84 13.93 3.75
C GLU A 254 -5.88 14.16 2.63
N HIS A 255 -7.01 14.77 3.01
CA HIS A 255 -8.07 15.16 2.08
C HIS A 255 -7.56 16.17 1.04
N THR A 256 -6.90 17.23 1.49
CA THR A 256 -6.42 18.31 0.61
C THR A 256 -5.43 17.78 -0.42
N SER A 257 -4.50 16.93 -0.01
CA SER A 257 -3.49 16.34 -0.88
C SER A 257 -4.13 15.50 -1.98
N ALA A 258 -5.09 14.64 -1.63
CA ALA A 258 -5.80 13.84 -2.61
C ALA A 258 -6.65 14.69 -3.57
N HIS A 259 -7.32 15.74 -3.05
CA HIS A 259 -8.10 16.65 -3.89
C HIS A 259 -7.23 17.46 -4.86
N LEU A 260 -6.06 17.97 -4.41
CA LEU A 260 -5.12 18.70 -5.25
C LEU A 260 -4.49 17.78 -6.31
N LEU A 261 -4.05 16.58 -5.95
CA LEU A 261 -3.51 15.62 -6.92
C LEU A 261 -4.55 15.21 -7.98
N ALA A 262 -5.83 15.18 -7.62
CA ALA A 262 -6.90 14.90 -8.57
C ALA A 262 -7.06 16.00 -9.66
N THR A 263 -6.44 17.18 -9.53
CA THR A 263 -6.43 18.19 -10.59
C THR A 263 -5.33 17.98 -11.62
N TRP A 264 -4.39 17.05 -11.38
CA TRP A 264 -3.24 16.84 -12.25
C TRP A 264 -3.67 16.15 -13.56
N PRO A 265 -3.16 16.61 -14.73
CA PRO A 265 -3.57 16.08 -16.03
C PRO A 265 -3.33 14.57 -16.24
N ASP A 266 -2.30 14.02 -15.60
CA ASP A 266 -1.91 12.61 -15.75
C ASP A 266 -2.43 11.69 -14.64
N VAL A 267 -3.14 12.23 -13.65
CA VAL A 267 -3.78 11.46 -12.58
C VAL A 267 -5.15 11.00 -13.06
N VAL A 268 -5.34 9.68 -13.08
CA VAL A 268 -6.56 9.01 -13.54
C VAL A 268 -7.53 8.81 -12.39
N ASP A 269 -6.99 8.41 -11.22
CA ASP A 269 -7.76 8.26 -9.98
C ASP A 269 -6.96 8.81 -8.80
N CYS A 270 -7.67 9.25 -7.75
CA CYS A 270 -7.04 9.61 -6.49
C CYS A 270 -7.88 9.15 -5.29
N TYR A 271 -7.23 8.69 -4.24
CA TYR A 271 -7.85 8.05 -3.08
C TYR A 271 -7.29 8.63 -1.77
N ILE A 272 -8.17 8.72 -0.78
CA ILE A 272 -7.87 9.20 0.58
C ILE A 272 -7.84 8.00 1.52
N GLY A 273 -6.80 7.87 2.32
CA GLY A 273 -6.65 6.78 3.30
C GLY A 273 -6.65 5.37 2.70
N PRO A 274 -6.02 5.08 1.54
CA PRO A 274 -6.00 3.72 0.99
C PRO A 274 -5.36 2.73 1.98
N ARG A 275 -6.05 1.61 2.19
CA ARG A 275 -5.68 0.57 3.15
C ARG A 275 -5.29 -0.70 2.44
N LEU A 276 -4.07 -1.17 2.65
CA LEU A 276 -3.57 -2.43 2.12
C LEU A 276 -3.81 -3.56 3.12
N ILE A 277 -4.62 -4.53 2.71
CA ILE A 277 -5.10 -5.65 3.50
C ILE A 277 -4.45 -6.92 2.98
N ASN A 278 -3.98 -7.77 3.89
CA ASN A 278 -3.36 -9.03 3.52
C ASN A 278 -4.41 -9.97 2.90
N PRO A 279 -4.13 -10.69 1.80
CA PRO A 279 -5.09 -11.62 1.24
C PRO A 279 -5.44 -12.80 2.15
N SER A 280 -4.64 -13.10 3.18
CA SER A 280 -5.05 -14.03 4.24
C SER A 280 -6.04 -13.37 5.19
N PHE A 281 -7.19 -14.03 5.39
CA PHE A 281 -8.18 -13.57 6.35
C PHE A 281 -7.65 -13.70 7.78
N ASN A 282 -7.03 -14.83 8.13
CA ASN A 282 -6.50 -15.06 9.46
C ASN A 282 -5.39 -14.05 9.81
N GLU A 283 -4.49 -13.73 8.88
CA GLU A 283 -3.47 -12.69 9.09
C GLU A 283 -4.11 -11.32 9.32
N SER A 284 -5.07 -10.94 8.47
CA SER A 284 -5.80 -9.67 8.59
C SER A 284 -6.62 -9.57 9.88
N LEU A 285 -7.23 -10.68 10.30
CA LEU A 285 -7.97 -10.76 11.56
C LEU A 285 -7.03 -10.61 12.76
N GLY A 286 -5.83 -11.19 12.69
CA GLY A 286 -4.79 -11.00 13.68
C GLY A 286 -4.45 -9.52 13.88
N VAL A 287 -4.14 -8.82 12.79
CA VAL A 287 -3.85 -7.38 12.81
C VAL A 287 -5.01 -6.58 13.39
N ALA A 288 -6.25 -6.94 13.05
CA ALA A 288 -7.42 -6.27 13.58
C ALA A 288 -7.63 -6.50 15.07
N LEU A 289 -7.56 -7.75 15.53
CA LEU A 289 -7.71 -8.09 16.94
C LEU A 289 -6.67 -7.37 17.80
N PHE A 290 -5.44 -7.29 17.30
CA PHE A 290 -4.36 -6.54 17.92
C PHE A 290 -4.72 -5.05 18.05
N THR A 291 -5.10 -4.40 16.94
CA THR A 291 -5.45 -2.97 16.92
C THR A 291 -6.65 -2.67 17.82
N ILE A 292 -7.68 -3.52 17.79
CA ILE A 292 -8.89 -3.40 18.60
C ILE A 292 -8.56 -3.59 20.09
N PHE A 293 -7.71 -4.56 20.44
CA PHE A 293 -7.33 -4.84 21.82
C PHE A 293 -6.76 -3.60 22.51
N HIS A 294 -5.93 -2.83 21.80
CA HIS A 294 -5.28 -1.62 22.30
C HIS A 294 -6.16 -0.36 22.26
N ASN A 295 -7.31 -0.39 21.58
CA ASN A 295 -8.26 0.72 21.57
C ASN A 295 -9.47 0.40 22.46
N LEU A 296 -9.40 0.80 23.74
CA LEU A 296 -10.46 0.52 24.73
C LEU A 296 -11.86 0.98 24.30
N LYS A 297 -11.98 2.07 23.55
CA LYS A 297 -13.28 2.56 23.05
C LYS A 297 -13.85 1.63 21.98
N VAL A 298 -13.00 1.13 21.10
CA VAL A 298 -13.39 0.19 20.03
C VAL A 298 -13.62 -1.21 20.59
N ARG A 299 -12.78 -1.67 21.52
CA ARG A 299 -12.90 -2.98 22.17
C ARG A 299 -14.28 -3.23 22.80
N LYS A 300 -14.92 -2.19 23.35
CA LYS A 300 -16.28 -2.27 23.92
C LYS A 300 -17.37 -2.65 22.92
N ARG A 301 -17.09 -2.58 21.61
CA ARG A 301 -18.03 -2.98 20.53
C ARG A 301 -18.05 -4.49 20.29
N PHE A 302 -17.19 -5.23 20.97
CA PHE A 302 -16.97 -6.66 20.76
C PHE A 302 -17.16 -7.44 22.06
N PRO A 303 -17.54 -8.73 22.01
CA PRO A 303 -17.64 -9.58 23.20
C PRO A 303 -16.34 -9.58 24.02
N PRO A 304 -16.39 -9.39 25.34
CA PRO A 304 -15.21 -9.41 26.20
C PRO A 304 -14.39 -10.71 26.08
N GLY A 305 -15.07 -11.82 25.77
CA GLY A 305 -14.48 -13.14 25.55
C GLY A 305 -13.40 -13.18 24.47
N LEU A 306 -13.51 -12.35 23.43
CA LEU A 306 -12.54 -12.31 22.32
C LEU A 306 -11.15 -11.84 22.76
N PHE A 307 -11.05 -11.13 23.88
CA PHE A 307 -9.83 -10.48 24.36
C PHE A 307 -9.40 -11.00 25.73
N LYS A 308 -9.81 -12.21 26.07
CA LYS A 308 -9.32 -12.90 27.27
C LYS A 308 -7.83 -13.20 27.12
N GLN A 309 -7.10 -13.01 28.21
CA GLN A 309 -5.72 -13.51 28.31
C GLN A 309 -5.76 -15.02 28.53
N THR A 310 -4.86 -15.74 27.88
CA THR A 310 -4.70 -17.19 27.99
C THR A 310 -3.39 -17.49 28.71
N ARG A 311 -3.36 -18.57 29.49
CA ARG A 311 -2.21 -19.00 30.28
C ARG A 311 -1.60 -20.30 29.77
N THR A 312 -2.38 -21.11 29.05
CA THR A 312 -1.93 -22.37 28.46
C THR A 312 -2.14 -22.40 26.94
N LYS A 313 -1.51 -23.39 26.29
CA LYS A 313 -1.64 -23.63 24.84
C LYS A 313 -3.07 -24.03 24.47
N GLU A 314 -3.73 -24.84 25.29
CA GLU A 314 -5.09 -25.32 25.08
C GLU A 314 -6.12 -24.18 25.17
N GLU A 315 -5.97 -23.31 26.17
CA GLU A 315 -6.79 -22.10 26.30
C GLU A 315 -6.62 -21.18 25.08
N TYR A 316 -5.40 -21.10 24.55
CA TYR A 316 -5.12 -20.36 23.33
C TYR A 316 -5.81 -20.96 22.11
N LEU A 317 -5.66 -22.25 21.87
CA LEU A 317 -6.28 -22.90 20.70
C LEU A 317 -7.81 -22.77 20.75
N ALA A 318 -8.41 -22.96 21.92
CA ALA A 318 -9.85 -22.74 22.10
C ALA A 318 -10.26 -21.28 21.85
N LEU A 319 -9.45 -20.30 22.27
CA LEU A 319 -9.73 -18.88 22.02
C LEU A 319 -9.54 -18.52 20.54
N LYS A 320 -8.53 -19.07 19.87
CA LYS A 320 -8.29 -18.91 18.43
C LYS A 320 -9.48 -19.44 17.64
N GLU A 321 -9.90 -20.66 17.92
CA GLU A 321 -11.08 -21.28 17.30
C GLU A 321 -12.35 -20.46 17.58
N TYR A 322 -12.56 -20.00 18.81
CA TYR A 322 -13.68 -19.13 19.15
C TYR A 322 -13.68 -17.81 18.36
N ARG A 323 -12.51 -17.19 18.16
CA ARG A 323 -12.38 -15.96 17.36
C ARG A 323 -12.69 -16.23 15.90
N GLU A 324 -12.07 -17.24 15.31
CA GLU A 324 -12.30 -17.62 13.91
C GLU A 324 -13.78 -17.91 13.70
N ASN A 325 -14.41 -18.71 14.56
CA ASN A 325 -15.84 -19.01 14.48
C ASN A 325 -16.71 -17.77 14.67
N TYR A 326 -16.34 -16.84 15.56
CA TYR A 326 -17.08 -15.58 15.74
C TYR A 326 -17.07 -14.74 14.46
N PHE A 327 -15.90 -14.50 13.85
CA PHE A 327 -15.80 -13.66 12.66
C PHE A 327 -16.21 -14.36 11.37
N ARG A 328 -16.15 -15.70 11.31
CA ARG A 328 -16.60 -16.48 10.14
C ARG A 328 -18.10 -16.79 10.17
N GLY A 329 -18.67 -17.03 11.35
CA GLY A 329 -20.02 -17.56 11.51
C GLY A 329 -21.07 -16.57 12.04
N SER A 330 -20.69 -15.38 12.50
CA SER A 330 -21.63 -14.42 13.10
C SER A 330 -21.93 -13.24 12.18
N GLU A 331 -23.19 -12.82 12.13
CA GLU A 331 -23.54 -11.48 11.64
C GLU A 331 -22.98 -10.44 12.61
N LEU A 332 -21.95 -9.70 12.17
CA LEU A 332 -21.33 -8.66 12.99
C LEU A 332 -22.23 -7.42 13.05
N PRO A 333 -22.45 -6.83 14.23
CA PRO A 333 -23.13 -5.54 14.33
C PRO A 333 -22.43 -4.49 13.46
N PRO A 334 -23.16 -3.57 12.79
CA PRO A 334 -22.55 -2.59 11.88
C PRO A 334 -21.41 -1.77 12.49
N ALA A 335 -21.53 -1.40 13.77
CA ALA A 335 -20.47 -0.66 14.48
C ALA A 335 -19.20 -1.51 14.74
N ALA A 336 -19.36 -2.81 14.96
CA ALA A 336 -18.25 -3.75 15.12
C ALA A 336 -17.59 -4.05 13.76
N LEU A 337 -18.40 -4.26 12.71
CA LEU A 337 -17.92 -4.45 11.34
C LEU A 337 -17.14 -3.23 10.84
N HIS A 338 -17.66 -2.02 11.07
CA HIS A 338 -16.95 -0.78 10.74
C HIS A 338 -15.60 -0.67 11.47
N SER A 339 -15.57 -1.03 12.75
CA SER A 339 -14.32 -1.07 13.53
C SER A 339 -13.34 -2.13 13.03
N LEU A 340 -13.84 -3.30 12.62
CA LEU A 340 -13.02 -4.34 12.00
C LEU A 340 -12.36 -3.81 10.71
N PHE A 341 -13.14 -3.21 9.81
CA PHE A 341 -12.60 -2.65 8.56
C PHE A 341 -11.59 -1.52 8.76
N GLN A 342 -11.69 -0.76 9.86
CA GLN A 342 -10.67 0.22 10.25
C GLN A 342 -9.39 -0.41 10.82
N SER A 343 -9.34 -1.72 11.02
CA SER A 343 -8.25 -2.39 11.75
C SER A 343 -7.63 -3.60 11.04
N ILE A 344 -8.24 -4.12 9.96
CA ILE A 344 -7.72 -5.29 9.22
C ILE A 344 -6.54 -5.00 8.28
N HIS A 345 -6.17 -3.73 8.09
CA HIS A 345 -5.14 -3.36 7.14
C HIS A 345 -3.74 -3.49 7.75
N ALA A 346 -2.79 -3.99 6.96
CA ALA A 346 -1.38 -4.07 7.36
C ALA A 346 -0.68 -2.70 7.21
N VAL A 347 -1.05 -1.95 6.17
CA VAL A 347 -0.50 -0.62 5.88
C VAL A 347 -1.63 0.30 5.46
N GLU A 348 -1.60 1.55 5.93
CA GLU A 348 -2.45 2.65 5.48
C GLU A 348 -1.52 3.75 4.98
N PHE A 349 -1.85 4.35 3.84
CA PHE A 349 -1.24 5.60 3.39
C PHE A 349 -2.28 6.70 3.49
N ASP A 350 -1.85 7.94 3.64
CA ASP A 350 -2.76 9.08 3.77
C ASP A 350 -3.45 9.40 2.43
N PHE A 351 -2.74 9.20 1.32
CA PHE A 351 -3.31 9.29 -0.02
C PHE A 351 -2.59 8.41 -1.05
N LEU A 352 -3.27 8.15 -2.16
CA LEU A 352 -2.74 7.51 -3.36
C LEU A 352 -3.32 8.21 -4.59
N ALA A 353 -2.46 8.68 -5.49
CA ALA A 353 -2.85 9.07 -6.83
C ALA A 353 -2.33 8.05 -7.85
N VAL A 354 -3.19 7.64 -8.76
CA VAL A 354 -2.92 6.68 -9.80
C VAL A 354 -2.72 7.45 -11.09
N THR A 355 -1.51 7.41 -11.63
CA THR A 355 -1.23 7.97 -12.96
C THR A 355 -1.37 6.87 -14.01
N LYS A 356 -1.28 7.21 -15.30
CA LYS A 356 -1.26 6.22 -16.39
C LYS A 356 -0.14 5.19 -16.26
N THR A 357 0.98 5.57 -15.64
CA THR A 357 2.22 4.76 -15.61
C THR A 357 2.68 4.37 -14.21
N SER A 358 2.24 5.07 -13.19
CA SER A 358 2.79 4.99 -11.84
C SER A 358 1.74 5.27 -10.76
N PHE A 359 2.19 5.22 -9.51
CA PHE A 359 1.46 5.55 -8.31
C PHE A 359 2.23 6.66 -7.58
N ILE A 360 1.56 7.72 -7.22
CA ILE A 360 2.05 8.71 -6.27
C ILE A 360 1.48 8.32 -4.91
N VAL A 361 2.35 7.93 -3.98
CA VAL A 361 1.97 7.34 -2.68
C VAL A 361 2.43 8.26 -1.56
N GLY A 362 1.51 8.57 -0.66
CA GLY A 362 1.61 9.74 0.18
C GLY A 362 1.48 9.52 1.69
N GLU A 363 2.29 10.24 2.45
CA GLU A 363 2.03 10.54 3.86
C GLU A 363 1.87 12.05 4.03
N CYS A 364 1.09 12.47 5.01
CA CYS A 364 0.76 13.84 5.34
C CYS A 364 1.20 14.15 6.77
N LYS A 365 1.82 15.32 6.96
CA LYS A 365 2.33 15.72 8.28
C LYS A 365 2.14 17.20 8.55
N HIS A 366 1.39 17.50 9.61
CA HIS A 366 1.16 18.88 10.05
C HIS A 366 2.31 19.42 10.91
N MET A 367 3.48 19.55 10.30
CA MET A 367 4.73 20.03 10.89
C MET A 367 5.45 21.01 9.96
N ASN A 368 6.42 21.74 10.51
CA ASN A 368 7.24 22.71 9.78
C ASN A 368 8.57 22.13 9.27
N CYS A 369 9.07 21.08 9.92
CA CYS A 369 10.24 20.30 9.50
C CYS A 369 9.94 18.80 9.67
N VAL A 370 10.70 17.96 8.99
CA VAL A 370 10.51 16.50 9.00
C VAL A 370 11.79 15.80 9.44
N ASP A 371 11.65 14.66 10.12
CA ASP A 371 12.79 13.84 10.53
C ASP A 371 13.20 12.83 9.44
N ALA A 372 14.50 12.52 9.36
CA ALA A 372 15.02 11.56 8.39
C ALA A 372 14.46 10.15 8.56
N GLY A 373 14.11 9.76 9.80
CA GLY A 373 13.52 8.46 10.11
C GLY A 373 12.15 8.27 9.46
N MET A 374 11.33 9.31 9.45
CA MET A 374 10.02 9.33 8.82
C MET A 374 10.12 9.17 7.30
N LEU A 375 11.06 9.89 6.66
CA LEU A 375 11.33 9.75 5.23
C LEU A 375 11.79 8.33 4.90
N GLY A 376 12.72 7.79 5.68
CA GLY A 376 13.20 6.41 5.52
C GLY A 376 12.07 5.38 5.65
N ARG A 377 11.15 5.58 6.61
CA ARG A 377 9.98 4.70 6.79
C ARG A 377 9.01 4.79 5.61
N LEU A 378 8.69 5.99 5.13
CA LEU A 378 7.81 6.17 3.97
C LEU A 378 8.42 5.51 2.73
N LEU A 379 9.71 5.72 2.47
CA LEU A 379 10.39 5.07 1.35
C LEU A 379 10.35 3.55 1.47
N SER A 380 10.67 3.02 2.66
CA SER A 380 10.67 1.57 2.91
C SER A 380 9.30 0.94 2.69
N ASN A 381 8.24 1.55 3.24
CA ASN A 381 6.86 1.09 3.05
C ASN A 381 6.45 1.16 1.58
N THR A 382 6.71 2.30 0.94
CA THR A 382 6.33 2.53 -0.46
C THR A 382 7.05 1.57 -1.41
N LYS A 383 8.36 1.34 -1.23
CA LYS A 383 9.12 0.38 -2.05
C LYS A 383 8.79 -1.07 -1.71
N GLY A 384 8.42 -1.36 -0.47
CA GLY A 384 7.94 -2.68 -0.07
C GLY A 384 6.60 -3.05 -0.72
N MET A 385 5.68 -2.08 -0.86
CA MET A 385 4.34 -2.30 -1.41
C MET A 385 4.31 -2.11 -2.94
N PHE A 386 5.08 -1.16 -3.46
CA PHE A 386 5.03 -0.72 -4.86
C PHE A 386 6.44 -0.59 -5.46
N PRO A 387 7.21 -1.68 -5.58
CA PRO A 387 8.65 -1.61 -5.83
C PRO A 387 9.05 -0.90 -7.15
N ILE A 388 8.24 -1.04 -8.21
CA ILE A 388 8.63 -0.62 -9.56
C ILE A 388 7.93 0.66 -10.01
N HIS A 389 6.72 0.94 -9.48
CA HIS A 389 5.82 1.95 -10.03
C HIS A 389 5.45 3.06 -9.05
N SER A 390 6.17 3.24 -7.94
CA SER A 390 5.83 4.26 -6.94
C SER A 390 6.77 5.45 -6.88
N VAL A 391 6.15 6.61 -6.73
CA VAL A 391 6.73 7.90 -6.37
C VAL A 391 6.33 8.21 -4.91
N PRO A 392 7.24 8.02 -3.93
CA PRO A 392 6.96 8.37 -2.55
C PRO A 392 6.94 9.90 -2.37
N VAL A 393 5.88 10.39 -1.73
CA VAL A 393 5.68 11.81 -1.45
C VAL A 393 5.34 12.01 0.02
N LEU A 394 6.06 12.92 0.69
CA LEU A 394 5.68 13.41 2.00
C LEU A 394 5.11 14.82 1.83
N VAL A 395 3.81 14.97 2.07
CA VAL A 395 3.14 16.27 2.04
C VAL A 395 3.13 16.84 3.43
N TYR A 396 3.50 18.10 3.57
CA TYR A 396 3.56 18.71 4.89
C TYR A 396 3.20 20.20 4.87
N SER A 397 3.02 20.75 6.07
CA SER A 397 2.69 22.16 6.26
C SER A 397 3.91 23.08 6.30
N GLY A 398 5.13 22.59 6.09
CA GLY A 398 6.29 23.49 5.98
C GLY A 398 6.35 24.19 4.62
N PRO A 399 7.23 25.19 4.46
CA PRO A 399 7.26 26.04 3.26
C PRO A 399 8.14 25.52 2.12
N GLU A 400 8.97 24.51 2.37
CA GLU A 400 9.99 24.05 1.41
C GLU A 400 9.48 22.87 0.57
N CYS A 401 10.13 22.62 -0.56
CA CYS A 401 9.93 21.43 -1.38
C CYS A 401 11.30 20.90 -1.80
N MET A 402 11.57 19.62 -1.65
CA MET A 402 12.88 19.05 -1.98
C MET A 402 12.85 17.54 -2.14
N HIS A 403 13.85 17.00 -2.82
CA HIS A 403 14.10 15.56 -2.89
C HIS A 403 15.09 15.16 -1.81
N VAL A 404 14.67 14.35 -0.83
CA VAL A 404 15.55 13.91 0.26
C VAL A 404 15.37 12.43 0.54
N SER A 405 16.48 11.70 0.57
CA SER A 405 16.51 10.26 0.85
C SER A 405 15.53 9.46 0.00
N GLY A 406 15.41 9.77 -1.30
CA GLY A 406 14.52 9.06 -2.21
C GLY A 406 13.03 9.41 -2.08
N VAL A 407 12.67 10.41 -1.27
CA VAL A 407 11.30 10.89 -1.03
C VAL A 407 11.18 12.33 -1.52
N ASN A 408 10.05 12.65 -2.17
CA ASN A 408 9.71 14.02 -2.53
C ASN A 408 8.97 14.67 -1.37
N LEU A 409 9.64 15.58 -0.66
CA LEU A 409 9.03 16.42 0.36
C LEU A 409 8.35 17.60 -0.34
N ILE A 410 7.03 17.76 -0.17
CA ILE A 410 6.24 18.77 -0.88
C ILE A 410 5.38 19.55 0.12
N SER A 411 5.56 20.87 0.15
CA SER A 411 4.64 21.78 0.82
C SER A 411 3.25 21.66 0.20
N TRP A 412 2.21 21.45 1.01
CA TRP A 412 0.85 21.18 0.48
C TRP A 412 0.33 22.19 -0.56
N PRO A 413 0.60 23.52 -0.51
CA PRO A 413 0.13 24.44 -1.54
C PRO A 413 0.80 24.18 -2.89
N ARG A 414 2.03 23.64 -2.91
CA ARG A 414 2.76 23.34 -4.13
C ARG A 414 2.24 22.09 -4.84
N LEU A 415 1.37 21.30 -4.21
CA LEU A 415 0.67 20.22 -4.89
C LEU A 415 -0.31 20.70 -5.96
N SER A 416 -0.69 21.98 -6.01
CA SER A 416 -1.50 22.49 -7.12
C SER A 416 -0.72 22.55 -8.45
N ASP A 417 0.61 22.48 -8.41
CA ASP A 417 1.47 22.51 -9.58
C ASP A 417 1.78 21.08 -10.04
N PRO A 418 1.26 20.62 -11.20
CA PRO A 418 1.50 19.26 -11.69
C PRO A 418 2.96 19.00 -12.09
N THR A 419 3.77 20.06 -12.23
CA THR A 419 5.19 19.95 -12.60
C THR A 419 6.13 19.88 -11.40
N ILE A 420 5.59 19.95 -10.17
CA ILE A 420 6.40 20.06 -8.94
C ILE A 420 7.40 18.91 -8.76
N LEU A 421 7.06 17.69 -9.20
CA LEU A 421 7.97 16.54 -9.10
C LEU A 421 9.18 16.69 -10.02
N ASP A 422 8.98 17.23 -11.22
CA ASP A 422 10.05 17.46 -12.19
C ASP A 422 10.96 18.59 -11.69
N LEU A 423 10.36 19.70 -11.21
CA LEU A 423 11.10 20.83 -10.62
C LEU A 423 11.99 20.41 -9.45
N ILE A 424 11.48 19.53 -8.58
CA ILE A 424 12.23 18.97 -7.45
C ILE A 424 13.40 18.10 -7.94
N GLN A 425 13.18 17.27 -8.98
CA GLN A 425 14.22 16.38 -9.54
C GLN A 425 15.32 17.13 -10.28
N GLU A 426 14.96 18.22 -10.98
CA GLU A 426 15.90 19.08 -11.69
C GLU A 426 16.74 19.96 -10.75
N GLY A 427 16.45 19.94 -9.44
CA GLY A 427 17.18 20.71 -8.45
C GLY A 427 16.87 22.19 -8.47
N GLU A 428 15.75 22.61 -9.10
CA GLU A 428 15.29 24.01 -9.12
C GLU A 428 14.67 24.45 -7.77
N VAL A 429 15.22 23.97 -6.66
CA VAL A 429 14.66 24.09 -5.30
C VAL A 429 14.63 25.52 -4.79
N GLU A 430 15.59 26.37 -5.21
CA GLU A 430 15.64 27.79 -4.82
C GLU A 430 14.41 28.60 -5.32
N LYS A 431 13.76 28.18 -6.42
CA LYS A 431 12.52 28.78 -6.94
C LYS A 431 11.25 28.27 -6.24
N LEU A 432 11.37 27.27 -5.35
CA LEU A 432 10.23 26.57 -4.74
C LEU A 432 9.88 27.08 -3.35
N SER A 433 10.65 28.04 -2.81
CA SER A 433 10.29 28.70 -1.55
C SER A 433 9.04 29.58 -1.74
N PHE A 434 8.08 29.45 -0.83
CA PHE A 434 6.85 30.22 -0.91
C PHE A 434 7.12 31.67 -0.48
N GLU A 435 7.21 32.60 -1.44
CA GLU A 435 7.35 34.03 -1.15
C GLU A 435 6.02 34.58 -0.61
N PHE A 436 6.03 35.02 0.65
CA PHE A 436 4.89 35.74 1.21
C PHE A 436 5.12 37.25 1.11
N THR A 437 4.14 37.96 0.54
CA THR A 437 4.02 39.40 0.77
C THR A 437 3.55 39.59 2.21
N PRO A 438 4.27 40.36 3.06
CA PRO A 438 3.87 40.56 4.45
C PRO A 438 2.56 41.36 4.48
N SER A 439 1.43 40.66 4.54
CA SER A 439 0.12 41.25 4.78
C SER A 439 -0.51 40.57 5.98
N ASP A 440 -0.86 41.43 6.94
CA ASP A 440 -1.66 41.22 8.15
C ASP A 440 -1.33 39.98 8.99
N LYS A 441 -0.30 40.14 9.84
CA LYS A 441 -0.09 39.31 11.03
C LYS A 441 -1.30 39.47 11.96
N GLU A 442 -2.32 38.63 11.82
CA GLU A 442 -3.34 38.48 12.86
C GLU A 442 -2.77 37.62 13.99
N SER A 443 -2.33 38.27 15.07
CA SER A 443 -2.02 37.63 16.34
C SER A 443 -3.31 37.14 17.01
N LYS A 444 -3.78 35.92 16.67
CA LYS A 444 -4.85 35.28 17.44
C LYS A 444 -4.33 34.88 18.82
N SER A 445 -4.99 35.41 19.84
CA SER A 445 -4.75 35.15 21.26
C SER A 445 -4.92 33.66 21.60
N SER A 446 -4.01 33.15 22.43
CA SER A 446 -3.98 31.80 22.96
C SER A 446 -5.29 31.43 23.69
N VAL A 447 -6.12 30.61 23.04
CA VAL A 447 -7.13 29.81 23.75
C VAL A 447 -6.40 28.62 24.36
N LYS A 448 -6.33 28.57 25.69
CA LYS A 448 -5.90 27.37 26.41
C LYS A 448 -6.90 26.27 26.11
N VAL A 449 -6.46 25.24 25.39
CA VAL A 449 -7.16 23.97 25.26
C VAL A 449 -6.55 23.03 26.30
N ASP A 450 -7.39 22.54 27.21
CA ASP A 450 -7.05 21.42 28.09
C ASP A 450 -6.78 20.19 27.20
N SER A 451 -5.51 19.80 27.12
CA SER A 451 -5.04 18.66 26.35
C SER A 451 -5.21 17.37 27.16
N ASP A 452 -6.41 16.82 27.18
CA ASP A 452 -6.65 15.44 27.59
C ASP A 452 -6.26 14.48 26.46
N SER A 453 -4.95 14.26 26.28
CA SER A 453 -4.35 12.97 25.87
C SER A 453 -2.82 13.05 25.75
N ALA A 454 -2.13 13.68 26.71
CA ALA A 454 -0.74 13.34 26.92
C ALA A 454 -0.72 11.92 27.50
N PHE A 455 -0.32 10.92 26.71
CA PHE A 455 0.20 9.70 27.31
C PHE A 455 1.46 10.13 28.06
N GLU A 456 1.35 10.31 29.38
CA GLU A 456 2.53 10.48 30.23
C GLU A 456 3.46 9.31 29.95
N GLN A 457 4.63 9.59 29.35
CA GLN A 457 5.72 8.63 29.28
C GLN A 457 6.27 8.44 30.69
N THR A 458 5.53 7.70 31.53
CA THR A 458 6.07 7.16 32.77
C THR A 458 7.13 6.13 32.40
N SER A 459 8.37 6.37 32.84
CA SER A 459 9.46 5.39 32.72
C SER A 459 9.04 4.07 33.38
N LEU A 460 8.80 3.03 32.58
CA LEU A 460 8.36 1.73 33.08
C LEU A 460 9.45 1.09 33.96
N THR A 461 9.04 0.51 35.09
CA THR A 461 9.90 -0.37 35.91
C THR A 461 10.22 -1.67 35.15
N GLY A 462 11.27 -2.40 35.54
CA GLY A 462 11.68 -3.66 34.88
C GLY A 462 10.54 -4.68 34.76
N THR A 463 9.74 -4.85 35.81
CA THR A 463 8.59 -5.78 35.81
C THR A 463 7.44 -5.31 34.92
N GLN A 464 7.21 -3.99 34.81
CA GLN A 464 6.22 -3.44 33.88
C GLN A 464 6.67 -3.59 32.43
N LYS A 465 7.96 -3.36 32.14
CA LYS A 465 8.56 -3.60 30.83
C LYS A 465 8.37 -5.06 30.39
N ASP A 466 8.61 -6.01 31.30
CA ASP A 466 8.41 -7.43 31.03
C ASP A 466 6.96 -7.78 30.75
N SER A 467 6.03 -7.23 31.55
CA SER A 467 4.60 -7.47 31.34
C SER A 467 4.10 -6.90 30.00
N VAL A 468 4.63 -5.75 29.56
CA VAL A 468 4.32 -5.21 28.23
C VAL A 468 4.90 -6.11 27.15
N ILE A 469 6.19 -6.46 27.21
CA ILE A 469 6.84 -7.32 26.21
C ILE A 469 6.15 -8.69 26.13
N GLU A 470 5.86 -9.31 27.26
CA GLU A 470 5.15 -10.59 27.32
C GLU A 470 3.73 -10.48 26.75
N GLY A 471 3.00 -9.41 27.08
CA GLY A 471 1.68 -9.13 26.50
C GLY A 471 1.73 -8.92 25.00
N LEU A 472 2.77 -8.26 24.48
CA LEU A 472 2.98 -8.03 23.07
C LEU A 472 3.41 -9.29 22.32
N LEU A 473 4.35 -10.07 22.86
CA LEU A 473 4.78 -11.34 22.28
C LEU A 473 3.65 -12.37 22.28
N SER A 474 2.87 -12.40 23.36
CA SER A 474 1.61 -13.15 23.40
C SER A 474 0.70 -12.67 22.26
N SER A 475 0.46 -11.36 22.15
CA SER A 475 -0.38 -10.83 21.07
C SER A 475 0.15 -11.17 19.66
N ILE A 476 1.47 -11.20 19.44
CA ILE A 476 2.11 -11.58 18.17
C ILE A 476 2.02 -13.08 17.91
N LYS A 477 2.17 -13.93 18.95
CA LYS A 477 1.91 -15.37 18.86
C LYS A 477 0.50 -15.66 18.36
N PHE A 478 -0.42 -14.78 18.74
CA PHE A 478 -1.85 -14.97 18.57
C PHE A 478 -2.44 -14.19 17.38
N ALA A 479 -1.60 -13.45 16.64
CA ALA A 479 -1.94 -12.63 15.48
C ALA A 479 -0.73 -12.47 14.53
N PRO A 480 -0.14 -13.56 13.99
CA PRO A 480 0.86 -13.41 12.95
C PRO A 480 0.20 -12.75 11.72
N PRO A 481 0.90 -11.82 11.03
CA PRO A 481 2.31 -11.52 11.20
C PRO A 481 2.61 -10.02 11.34
N MET A 482 2.98 -9.61 12.55
CA MET A 482 3.63 -8.31 12.75
C MET A 482 5.12 -8.44 12.44
N ARG A 483 5.68 -7.57 11.59
CA ARG A 483 7.13 -7.57 11.31
C ARG A 483 7.89 -7.03 12.52
N TYR A 484 9.10 -7.55 12.78
CA TYR A 484 9.94 -7.02 13.87
C TYR A 484 10.19 -5.51 13.71
N ASN A 485 10.37 -5.04 12.47
CA ASN A 485 10.65 -3.65 12.15
C ASN A 485 9.83 -3.22 10.92
N PRO A 486 9.13 -2.07 10.92
CA PRO A 486 9.01 -1.05 11.98
C PRO A 486 7.84 -1.24 12.96
N GLU A 487 6.97 -2.22 12.75
CA GLU A 487 5.71 -2.35 13.50
C GLU A 487 5.92 -2.69 14.99
N PHE A 488 6.66 -3.76 15.28
CA PHE A 488 6.91 -4.18 16.67
C PHE A 488 7.76 -3.18 17.45
N ILE A 489 8.78 -2.58 16.83
CA ILE A 489 9.60 -1.53 17.47
C ILE A 489 8.79 -0.28 17.77
N ASN A 490 8.00 0.23 16.82
CA ASN A 490 7.17 1.41 17.06
C ASN A 490 6.19 1.19 18.22
N LEU A 491 5.71 -0.03 18.36
CA LEU A 491 4.81 -0.40 19.44
C LEU A 491 5.50 -0.42 20.79
N LEU A 492 6.69 -1.03 20.88
CA LEU A 492 7.50 -1.00 22.10
C LEU A 492 7.83 0.45 22.50
N ASN A 493 8.18 1.30 21.52
CA ASN A 493 8.40 2.73 21.73
C ASN A 493 7.16 3.44 22.28
N ARG A 494 5.94 3.12 21.82
CA ARG A 494 4.68 3.67 22.35
C ARG A 494 4.45 3.32 23.82
N PHE A 495 5.00 2.20 24.28
CA PHE A 495 4.98 1.81 25.70
C PHE A 495 6.23 2.29 26.47
N GLY A 496 7.04 3.19 25.91
CA GLY A 496 8.21 3.75 26.61
C GLY A 496 9.43 2.83 26.64
N LEU A 497 9.51 1.84 25.74
CA LEU A 497 10.68 0.98 25.55
C LEU A 497 11.53 1.50 24.39
N THR A 498 12.21 2.64 24.60
CA THR A 498 12.95 3.36 23.54
C THR A 498 14.44 3.03 23.47
N ASP A 499 14.99 2.38 24.49
CA ASP A 499 16.44 2.36 24.74
C ASP A 499 17.00 0.94 24.79
N THR A 500 16.84 0.19 23.69
CA THR A 500 17.14 -1.24 23.69
C THR A 500 17.99 -1.66 22.49
N GLN A 501 19.25 -1.24 22.49
CA GLN A 501 20.29 -2.01 21.80
C GLN A 501 20.26 -3.45 22.34
N GLY A 502 20.06 -4.43 21.46
CA GLY A 502 19.96 -5.84 21.86
C GLY A 502 18.57 -6.29 22.34
N LEU A 503 17.49 -5.57 22.00
CA LEU A 503 16.12 -5.93 22.35
C LEU A 503 15.71 -7.35 21.94
N LEU A 504 16.02 -7.77 20.70
CA LEU A 504 15.76 -9.16 20.26
C LEU A 504 16.48 -10.16 21.13
N ARG A 505 17.74 -9.88 21.49
CA ARG A 505 18.52 -10.76 22.35
C ARG A 505 17.87 -10.86 23.73
N TYR A 506 17.48 -9.73 24.32
CA TYR A 506 16.75 -9.70 25.59
C TYR A 506 15.43 -10.47 25.53
N ILE A 507 14.65 -10.26 24.47
CA ILE A 507 13.38 -10.96 24.24
C ILE A 507 13.61 -12.46 24.14
N ASN A 508 14.61 -12.86 23.34
CA ASN A 508 14.97 -14.26 23.14
C ASN A 508 15.40 -14.89 24.46
N GLU A 509 16.35 -14.28 25.18
CA GLU A 509 16.89 -14.83 26.43
C GLU A 509 15.84 -14.96 27.53
N LYS A 510 14.90 -14.01 27.62
CA LYS A 510 13.99 -13.93 28.76
C LYS A 510 12.62 -14.58 28.54
N PHE A 511 12.14 -14.64 27.30
CA PHE A 511 10.77 -15.06 27.00
C PHE A 511 10.65 -16.27 26.07
N SER A 512 11.72 -16.66 25.35
CA SER A 512 11.67 -17.76 24.37
C SER A 512 11.19 -19.09 24.97
N GLU A 513 11.78 -19.50 26.09
CA GLU A 513 11.44 -20.75 26.77
C GLU A 513 10.04 -20.68 27.39
N LYS A 514 9.71 -19.53 28.02
CA LYS A 514 8.42 -19.32 28.70
C LYS A 514 7.23 -19.31 27.74
N ILE A 515 7.38 -18.66 26.59
CA ILE A 515 6.29 -18.44 25.61
C ILE A 515 6.34 -19.47 24.47
N GLY A 516 7.49 -20.12 24.26
CA GLY A 516 7.69 -21.19 23.27
C GLY A 516 7.97 -20.65 21.87
N PHE A 517 9.07 -19.94 21.68
CA PHE A 517 9.50 -19.43 20.37
C PHE A 517 11.01 -19.39 20.20
N THR A 518 11.45 -19.22 18.96
CA THR A 518 12.81 -18.86 18.59
C THR A 518 12.80 -17.62 17.68
N ILE A 519 13.80 -16.76 17.83
CA ILE A 519 13.96 -15.60 16.95
C ILE A 519 14.85 -15.97 15.76
N ASN A 520 14.34 -15.75 14.55
CA ASN A 520 15.12 -15.82 13.33
C ASN A 520 15.74 -14.46 13.01
N THR A 521 16.95 -14.24 13.52
CA THR A 521 17.70 -12.99 13.35
C THR A 521 17.98 -12.65 11.88
N SER A 522 18.13 -13.66 11.02
CA SER A 522 18.35 -13.48 9.57
C SER A 522 17.09 -12.99 8.82
N LYS A 523 15.91 -13.18 9.41
CA LYS A 523 14.61 -12.83 8.84
C LYS A 523 13.86 -11.75 9.62
N HIS A 524 14.58 -10.94 10.41
CA HIS A 524 13.95 -9.96 11.29
C HIS A 524 13.00 -8.98 10.57
N ASN A 525 13.30 -8.55 9.34
CA ASN A 525 12.42 -7.63 8.59
C ASN A 525 11.21 -8.31 7.91
N THR A 526 10.96 -9.58 8.20
CA THR A 526 9.86 -10.34 7.62
C THR A 526 8.86 -10.73 8.71
N THR A 527 7.76 -11.33 8.29
CA THR A 527 6.75 -11.96 9.14
C THR A 527 7.28 -13.20 9.87
N GLU A 528 8.39 -13.77 9.41
CA GLU A 528 9.02 -15.01 9.88
C GLU A 528 10.17 -14.75 10.87
N TRP A 529 10.24 -13.56 11.46
CA TRP A 529 11.29 -13.18 12.40
C TRP A 529 11.20 -13.90 13.75
N ILE A 530 10.01 -14.43 14.06
CA ILE A 530 9.72 -15.24 15.23
C ILE A 530 9.10 -16.55 14.72
N VAL A 531 9.70 -17.67 15.11
CA VAL A 531 9.22 -19.01 14.81
C VAL A 531 8.71 -19.58 16.12
N TRP A 532 7.44 -19.92 16.17
CA TRP A 532 6.86 -20.52 17.35
C TRP A 532 7.26 -21.99 17.35
N ASN A 533 7.74 -22.52 18.48
CA ASN A 533 8.21 -23.91 18.58
C ASN A 533 7.07 -24.95 18.42
N ASP A 534 5.88 -24.48 18.06
CA ASP A 534 4.65 -25.23 17.82
C ASP A 534 4.44 -25.54 16.31
N GLU A 535 5.34 -25.12 15.39
CA GLU A 535 5.22 -25.32 13.92
C GLU A 535 6.09 -26.47 13.35
N GLU A 536 6.86 -27.18 14.18
CA GLU A 536 7.52 -28.44 13.80
C GLU A 536 6.73 -29.64 14.35
N GLU A 537 5.54 -29.88 13.81
CA GLU A 537 4.89 -31.22 13.82
C GLU A 537 3.97 -31.41 12.62
#